data_AF-A0A1Y6D0H1-F1
#
_entry.id   AF-A0A1Y6D0H1-F1
#
_cell.length_a   1.000
_cell.length_b   1.000
_cell.length_c   1.000
_cell.angle_alpha   90.00
_cell.angle_beta   90.00
_cell.angle_gamma   90.00
#
_symmetry.space_group_name_H-M   'P 1'
#
loop_
_entity.id
_entity.type
_entity.pdbx_description
1 polymer ?
#
loop_
_entity_poly.entity_id
_entity_poly.type
_entity_poly.pdbx_seq_one_letter_code
_entity_poly.pdbx_strand_id
1 'polypeptide(L)'
;MRPVDIFEVAAAIITSLGGAAVVLFGLSSWLGKFWASKLLAEERAKHEKELESIKANLKIQTDSKLAQIDHWLTIEKETHLKHHNDKINIYRLSIDLISNFLHEIEQASINPEKIVQKEVIERFLMQRLQVYGYLAMLAHQEVMDRFDALIDLLLDIIYDNKNPSWHEIRSLAITLLNAVRADLGISSGTIEYRGRR
;
A
#
# COMPACT_ATOMS: atom_id res chain seq x y z
N MET A 1 -97.12 -12.56 -50.32
CA MET A 1 -96.09 -12.92 -49.33
C MET A 1 -96.45 -12.22 -48.03
N ARG A 2 -96.66 -12.95 -46.93
CA ARG A 2 -97.16 -12.33 -45.69
C ARG A 2 -95.99 -11.57 -45.04
N PRO A 3 -96.21 -10.39 -44.45
CA PRO A 3 -95.14 -9.58 -43.85
C PRO A 3 -94.40 -10.30 -42.69
N VAL A 4 -95.01 -11.34 -42.13
CA VAL A 4 -94.43 -12.19 -41.06
C VAL A 4 -93.21 -12.99 -41.55
N ASP A 5 -93.23 -13.46 -42.81
CA ASP A 5 -92.18 -14.34 -43.36
C ASP A 5 -90.82 -13.60 -43.53
N ILE A 6 -90.87 -12.29 -43.79
CA ILE A 6 -89.66 -11.47 -44.00
C ILE A 6 -88.97 -11.18 -42.67
N PHE A 7 -89.73 -10.95 -41.60
CA PHE A 7 -89.19 -10.72 -40.27
C PHE A 7 -88.52 -11.97 -39.70
N GLU A 8 -89.07 -13.15 -39.96
CA GLU A 8 -88.53 -14.43 -39.49
C GLU A 8 -87.21 -14.78 -40.19
N VAL A 9 -87.13 -14.55 -41.51
CA VAL A 9 -85.89 -14.70 -42.28
C VAL A 9 -84.84 -13.67 -41.87
N ALA A 10 -85.23 -12.40 -41.65
CA ALA A 10 -84.31 -11.36 -41.18
C ALA A 10 -83.79 -11.66 -39.76
N ALA A 11 -84.65 -12.14 -38.85
CA ALA A 11 -84.26 -12.55 -37.51
C ALA A 11 -83.30 -13.76 -37.52
N ALA A 12 -83.53 -14.74 -38.40
CA ALA A 12 -82.64 -15.89 -38.58
C ALA A 12 -81.26 -15.49 -39.14
N ILE A 13 -81.23 -14.55 -40.09
CA ILE A 13 -79.97 -14.00 -40.64
C ILE A 13 -79.20 -13.24 -39.56
N ILE A 14 -79.86 -12.34 -38.81
CA ILE A 14 -79.21 -11.58 -37.72
C ILE A 14 -78.74 -12.51 -36.60
N THR A 15 -79.50 -13.55 -36.27
CA THR A 15 -79.11 -14.52 -35.23
C THR A 15 -77.94 -15.39 -35.66
N SER A 16 -77.88 -15.82 -36.92
CA SER A 16 -76.75 -16.60 -37.44
C SER A 16 -75.48 -15.74 -37.59
N LEU A 17 -75.60 -14.50 -38.05
CA LEU A 17 -74.49 -13.55 -38.15
C LEU A 17 -74.01 -13.09 -36.76
N GLY A 18 -74.93 -12.82 -35.85
CA GLY A 18 -74.66 -12.46 -34.46
C GLY A 18 -74.01 -13.60 -33.67
N GLY A 19 -74.47 -14.84 -33.87
CA GLY A 19 -73.87 -16.04 -33.28
C GLY A 19 -72.44 -16.28 -33.79
N ALA A 20 -72.20 -16.12 -35.10
CA ALA A 20 -70.86 -16.22 -35.67
C ALA A 20 -69.92 -15.13 -35.13
N ALA A 21 -70.40 -13.90 -34.96
CA ALA A 21 -69.62 -12.81 -34.37
C ALA A 21 -69.18 -13.15 -32.93
N VAL A 22 -70.08 -13.67 -32.09
CA VAL A 22 -69.75 -14.08 -30.72
C VAL A 22 -68.66 -15.16 -30.69
N VAL A 23 -68.73 -16.15 -31.57
CA VAL A 23 -67.71 -17.21 -31.68
C VAL A 23 -66.37 -16.64 -32.13
N LEU A 24 -66.36 -15.75 -33.14
CA LEU A 24 -65.14 -15.10 -33.62
C LEU A 24 -64.50 -14.20 -32.56
N PHE A 25 -65.31 -13.42 -31.82
CA PHE A 25 -64.83 -12.60 -30.71
C PHE A 25 -64.28 -13.46 -29.56
N GLY A 26 -64.95 -14.57 -29.23
CA GLY A 26 -64.49 -15.52 -28.23
C GLY A 26 -63.14 -16.16 -28.59
N LEU A 27 -63.00 -16.64 -29.83
CA LEU A 27 -61.75 -17.22 -30.34
C LEU A 27 -60.63 -16.18 -30.44
N SER A 28 -60.92 -14.96 -30.91
CA SER A 28 -59.95 -13.86 -30.97
C SER A 28 -59.45 -13.48 -29.57
N SER A 29 -60.34 -13.41 -28.58
CA SER A 29 -59.95 -13.14 -27.18
C SER A 29 -59.12 -14.28 -26.59
N TRP A 30 -59.47 -15.53 -26.87
CA TRP A 30 -58.73 -16.70 -26.39
C TRP A 30 -57.31 -16.76 -26.98
N LEU A 31 -57.18 -16.59 -28.29
CA LEU A 31 -55.89 -16.50 -28.97
C LEU A 31 -55.07 -15.32 -28.44
N GLY A 32 -55.67 -14.13 -28.30
CA GLY A 32 -54.99 -12.96 -27.75
C GLY A 32 -54.43 -13.21 -26.34
N LYS A 33 -55.21 -13.85 -25.46
CA LYS A 33 -54.75 -14.23 -24.11
C LYS A 33 -53.61 -15.24 -24.13
N PHE A 34 -53.67 -16.23 -25.03
CA PHE A 34 -52.62 -17.25 -25.17
C PHE A 34 -51.32 -16.68 -25.72
N TRP A 35 -51.37 -15.84 -26.75
CA TRP A 35 -50.18 -15.19 -27.29
C TRP A 35 -49.60 -14.17 -26.31
N ALA A 36 -50.44 -13.41 -25.59
CA ALA A 36 -49.98 -12.51 -24.55
C ALA A 36 -49.30 -13.26 -23.40
N SER A 37 -49.86 -14.39 -22.93
CA SER A 37 -49.24 -15.17 -21.86
C SER A 37 -47.92 -15.81 -22.31
N LYS A 38 -47.85 -16.31 -23.54
CA LYS A 38 -46.63 -16.87 -24.12
C LYS A 38 -45.54 -15.81 -24.26
N LEU A 39 -45.86 -14.65 -24.82
CA LEU A 39 -44.92 -13.54 -24.98
C LEU A 39 -44.40 -13.05 -23.62
N LEU A 40 -45.29 -12.87 -22.64
CA LEU A 40 -44.91 -12.48 -21.28
C LEU A 40 -44.02 -13.53 -20.60
N ALA A 41 -44.26 -14.82 -20.82
CA ALA A 41 -43.42 -15.88 -20.28
C ALA A 41 -42.02 -15.87 -20.89
N GLU A 42 -41.92 -15.66 -22.20
CA GLU A 42 -40.65 -15.56 -22.92
C GLU A 42 -39.85 -14.33 -22.49
N GLU A 43 -40.50 -13.18 -22.38
CA GLU A 43 -39.87 -11.93 -21.93
C GLU A 43 -39.40 -12.03 -20.47
N ARG A 44 -40.19 -12.65 -19.59
CA ARG A 44 -39.76 -12.94 -18.21
C ARG A 44 -38.54 -13.86 -18.16
N ALA A 45 -38.54 -14.96 -18.93
CA ALA A 45 -37.41 -15.87 -18.99
C ALA A 45 -36.14 -15.18 -19.53
N LYS A 46 -36.29 -14.28 -20.51
CA LYS A 46 -35.19 -13.46 -21.02
C LYS A 46 -34.63 -12.53 -19.95
N HIS A 47 -35.49 -11.78 -19.25
CA HIS A 47 -35.06 -10.88 -18.18
C HIS A 47 -34.44 -11.62 -16.99
N GLU A 48 -34.94 -12.80 -16.63
CA GLU A 48 -34.35 -13.63 -15.59
C GLU A 48 -32.93 -14.09 -15.97
N LYS A 49 -32.73 -14.51 -17.22
CA LYS A 49 -31.41 -14.86 -17.74
C LYS A 49 -30.46 -13.66 -17.77
N GLU A 50 -30.95 -12.50 -18.21
CA GLU A 50 -30.18 -11.25 -18.19
C GLU A 50 -29.77 -10.89 -16.76
N LEU A 51 -30.70 -10.95 -15.79
CA LEU A 51 -30.41 -10.70 -14.38
C LEU A 51 -29.34 -11.65 -13.84
N GLU A 52 -29.44 -12.95 -14.09
CA GLU A 52 -28.45 -13.92 -13.62
C GLU A 52 -27.08 -13.69 -14.26
N SER A 53 -27.03 -13.36 -15.56
CA SER A 53 -25.77 -13.01 -16.23
C SER A 53 -25.14 -11.72 -15.69
N ILE A 54 -25.95 -10.71 -15.38
CA ILE A 54 -25.48 -9.45 -14.77
C ILE A 54 -24.95 -9.72 -13.38
N LYS A 55 -25.67 -10.49 -12.55
CA LYS A 55 -25.22 -10.88 -11.20
C LYS A 55 -23.91 -11.66 -11.25
N ALA A 56 -23.80 -12.63 -12.15
CA ALA A 56 -22.58 -13.41 -12.33
C ALA A 56 -21.40 -12.51 -12.75
N ASN A 57 -21.62 -11.61 -13.72
CA ASN A 57 -20.60 -10.65 -14.16
C ASN A 57 -20.19 -9.68 -13.04
N LEU A 58 -21.14 -9.17 -12.26
CA LEU A 58 -20.85 -8.30 -11.12
C LEU A 58 -20.06 -9.04 -10.04
N LYS A 59 -20.39 -10.30 -9.78
CA LYS A 59 -19.64 -11.14 -8.83
C LYS A 59 -18.20 -11.36 -9.32
N ILE A 60 -18.01 -11.76 -10.58
CA ILE A 60 -16.68 -11.94 -11.17
C ILE A 60 -15.88 -10.63 -11.10
N GLN A 61 -16.48 -9.49 -11.43
CA GLN A 61 -15.82 -8.20 -11.34
C GLN A 61 -15.44 -7.85 -9.90
N THR A 62 -16.32 -8.12 -8.94
CA THR A 62 -16.07 -7.89 -7.51
C THR A 62 -14.91 -8.77 -7.04
N ASP A 63 -14.96 -10.07 -7.30
CA ASP A 63 -13.92 -11.03 -6.91
C ASP A 63 -12.57 -10.67 -7.57
N SER A 64 -12.58 -10.26 -8.84
CA SER A 64 -11.37 -9.83 -9.54
C SER A 64 -10.77 -8.54 -8.96
N LYS A 65 -11.61 -7.58 -8.55
CA LYS A 65 -11.15 -6.33 -7.93
C LYS A 65 -10.61 -6.58 -6.52
N LEU A 66 -11.24 -7.46 -5.75
CA LEU A 66 -10.74 -7.87 -4.44
C LEU A 66 -9.36 -8.53 -4.57
N ALA A 67 -9.20 -9.47 -5.50
CA ALA A 67 -7.91 -10.09 -5.76
C ALA A 67 -6.83 -9.08 -6.19
N GLN A 68 -7.17 -8.09 -7.01
CA GLN A 68 -6.25 -7.02 -7.41
C GLN A 68 -5.83 -6.13 -6.22
N ILE A 69 -6.80 -5.74 -5.37
CA ILE A 69 -6.53 -4.95 -4.17
C ILE A 69 -5.62 -5.71 -3.22
N ASP A 70 -5.92 -6.99 -2.95
CA ASP A 70 -5.11 -7.84 -2.07
C ASP A 70 -3.69 -8.02 -2.60
N HIS A 71 -3.55 -8.23 -3.92
CA HIS A 71 -2.25 -8.35 -4.56
C HIS A 71 -1.44 -7.05 -4.45
N TRP A 72 -2.04 -5.91 -4.79
CA TRP A 72 -1.39 -4.60 -4.68
C TRP A 72 -0.99 -4.30 -3.23
N LEU A 73 -1.87 -4.58 -2.27
CA LEU A 73 -1.61 -4.37 -0.85
C LEU A 73 -0.48 -5.26 -0.34
N THR A 74 -0.33 -6.47 -0.89
CA THR A 74 0.78 -7.37 -0.60
C THR A 74 2.10 -6.78 -1.11
N ILE A 75 2.14 -6.34 -2.37
CA ILE A 75 3.34 -5.72 -2.97
C ILE A 75 3.77 -4.48 -2.18
N GLU A 76 2.84 -3.61 -1.81
CA GLU A 76 3.13 -2.38 -1.08
C GLU A 76 3.69 -2.70 0.31
N LYS A 77 3.07 -3.64 1.03
CA LYS A 77 3.57 -4.09 2.35
C LYS A 77 4.97 -4.66 2.25
N GLU A 78 5.22 -5.55 1.29
CA GLU A 78 6.54 -6.16 1.10
C GLU A 78 7.60 -5.10 0.76
N THR A 79 7.27 -4.17 -0.12
CA THR A 79 8.16 -3.08 -0.53
C THR A 79 8.48 -2.16 0.64
N HIS A 80 7.46 -1.75 1.40
CA HIS A 80 7.63 -0.90 2.58
C HIS A 80 8.47 -1.58 3.67
N LEU A 81 8.18 -2.86 3.97
CA LEU A 81 8.95 -3.64 4.94
C LEU A 81 10.40 -3.80 4.49
N LYS A 82 10.63 -4.04 3.19
CA LYS A 82 11.98 -4.14 2.63
C LYS A 82 12.74 -2.83 2.76
N HIS A 83 12.15 -1.69 2.39
CA HIS A 83 12.79 -0.38 2.55
C HIS A 83 13.12 -0.08 4.02
N HIS A 84 12.21 -0.37 4.94
CA HIS A 84 12.46 -0.20 6.36
C HIS A 84 13.60 -1.09 6.86
N ASN A 85 13.63 -2.35 6.43
CA ASN A 85 14.69 -3.30 6.76
C ASN A 85 16.05 -2.86 6.18
N ASP A 86 16.08 -2.40 4.93
CA ASP A 86 17.30 -1.90 4.28
C ASP A 86 17.84 -0.67 5.03
N LYS A 87 16.96 0.23 5.49
CA LYS A 87 17.32 1.37 6.33
C LYS A 87 17.95 0.94 7.66
N ILE A 88 17.36 -0.04 8.35
CA ILE A 88 17.94 -0.61 9.59
C ILE A 88 19.32 -1.22 9.30
N ASN A 89 19.47 -1.95 8.19
CA ASN A 89 20.75 -2.58 7.84
C ASN A 89 21.84 -1.53 7.57
N ILE A 90 21.53 -0.46 6.83
CA ILE A 90 22.45 0.66 6.59
C ILE A 90 22.87 1.32 7.91
N TYR A 91 21.93 1.54 8.83
CA TYR A 91 22.27 2.10 10.13
C TYR A 91 23.11 1.18 10.98
N ARG A 92 22.84 -0.12 10.98
CA ARG A 92 23.68 -1.09 11.67
C ARG A 92 25.11 -1.08 11.14
N LEU A 93 25.28 -1.14 9.82
CA LEU A 93 26.60 -1.07 9.18
C LEU A 93 27.32 0.24 9.52
N SER A 94 26.60 1.37 9.49
CA SER A 94 27.16 2.67 9.85
C SER A 94 27.62 2.71 11.29
N ILE A 95 26.81 2.20 12.23
CA ILE A 95 27.13 2.13 13.66
C ILE A 95 28.33 1.20 13.92
N ASP A 96 28.43 0.08 13.20
CA ASP A 96 29.56 -0.84 13.31
C ASP A 96 30.87 -0.14 12.88
N LEU A 97 30.85 0.60 11.77
CA LEU A 97 32.00 1.41 11.31
C LEU A 97 32.31 2.55 12.29
N ILE A 98 31.28 3.23 12.82
CA ILE A 98 31.45 4.29 13.83
C ILE A 98 32.13 3.76 15.08
N SER A 99 31.72 2.58 15.53
CA SER A 99 32.31 1.93 16.71
C SER A 99 33.79 1.60 16.49
N ASN A 100 34.16 1.20 15.28
CA ASN A 100 35.55 0.91 14.94
C ASN A 100 36.44 2.14 15.03
N PHE A 101 36.05 3.28 14.44
CA PHE A 101 36.89 4.47 14.56
C PHE A 101 36.89 5.08 15.97
N LEU A 102 35.77 5.00 16.71
CA LEU A 102 35.76 5.42 18.11
C LEU A 102 36.72 4.57 18.95
N HIS A 103 36.78 3.27 18.67
CA HIS A 103 37.75 2.37 19.30
C HIS A 103 39.20 2.74 18.95
N GLU A 104 39.49 3.04 17.67
CA GLU A 104 40.84 3.46 17.26
C GLU A 104 41.29 4.73 17.99
N ILE A 105 40.38 5.70 18.16
CA ILE A 105 40.65 6.95 18.89
C ILE A 105 40.80 6.69 20.40
N GLU A 106 39.97 5.81 20.98
CA GLU A 106 40.10 5.38 22.37
C GLU A 106 41.46 4.74 22.65
N GLN A 107 41.89 3.84 21.77
CA GLN A 107 43.18 3.17 21.89
C GLN A 107 44.35 4.15 21.89
N ALA A 108 44.21 5.25 21.19
CA ALA A 108 45.26 6.24 21.14
C ALA A 108 45.24 7.26 22.29
N SER A 109 44.11 7.44 22.99
CA SER A 109 44.14 8.11 24.29
C SER A 109 45.00 7.35 25.31
N ILE A 110 45.11 6.02 25.16
CA ILE A 110 45.93 5.14 26.00
C ILE A 110 47.38 5.09 25.48
N ASN A 111 47.56 5.11 24.16
CA ASN A 111 48.87 5.15 23.51
C ASN A 111 48.90 6.23 22.39
N PRO A 112 49.30 7.47 22.71
CA PRO A 112 49.24 8.61 21.79
C PRO A 112 50.01 8.41 20.49
N GLU A 113 51.10 7.62 20.52
CA GLU A 113 51.90 7.31 19.33
C GLU A 113 51.15 6.45 18.30
N LYS A 114 50.01 5.85 18.69
CA LYS A 114 49.21 4.97 17.84
C LYS A 114 48.27 5.75 16.90
N ILE A 115 47.71 6.89 17.30
CA ILE A 115 46.81 7.70 16.42
C ILE A 115 47.58 8.28 15.24
N VAL A 116 48.85 8.65 15.45
CA VAL A 116 49.67 9.36 14.45
C VAL A 116 50.20 8.40 13.38
N GLN A 117 49.96 7.09 13.52
CA GLN A 117 50.30 6.12 12.51
C GLN A 117 49.44 6.33 11.26
N LYS A 118 50.10 6.47 10.12
CA LYS A 118 49.48 6.72 8.83
C LYS A 118 48.36 5.72 8.53
N GLU A 119 48.57 4.46 8.88
CA GLU A 119 47.62 3.37 8.65
C GLU A 119 46.31 3.55 9.45
N VAL A 120 46.37 4.13 10.64
CA VAL A 120 45.19 4.41 11.47
C VAL A 120 44.40 5.57 10.87
N ILE A 121 45.08 6.65 10.48
CA ILE A 121 44.45 7.81 9.84
C ILE A 121 43.79 7.43 8.51
N GLU A 122 44.47 6.63 7.68
CA GLU A 122 43.90 6.17 6.39
C GLU A 122 42.64 5.33 6.59
N ARG A 123 42.65 4.41 7.58
CA ARG A 123 41.45 3.63 7.92
C ARG A 123 40.32 4.51 8.43
N PHE A 124 40.60 5.49 9.29
CA PHE A 124 39.61 6.45 9.77
C PHE A 124 38.96 7.20 8.60
N LEU A 125 39.76 7.77 7.70
CA LEU A 125 39.26 8.54 6.55
C LEU A 125 38.41 7.69 5.60
N MET A 126 38.84 6.44 5.34
CA MET A 126 38.09 5.51 4.51
C MET A 126 36.76 5.14 5.15
N GLN A 127 36.74 4.79 6.43
CA GLN A 127 35.52 4.42 7.15
C GLN A 127 34.55 5.61 7.24
N ARG A 128 35.06 6.82 7.48
CA ARG A 128 34.25 8.05 7.46
C ARG A 128 33.53 8.22 6.13
N LEU A 129 34.24 8.07 5.01
CA LEU A 129 33.65 8.21 3.68
C LEU A 129 32.62 7.10 3.40
N GLN A 130 32.88 5.88 3.86
CA GLN A 130 31.93 4.76 3.76
C GLN A 130 30.64 5.05 4.54
N VAL A 131 30.76 5.49 5.80
CA VAL A 131 29.60 5.87 6.63
C VAL A 131 28.82 7.00 5.96
N TYR A 132 29.49 8.03 5.47
CA TYR A 132 28.83 9.12 4.76
C TYR A 132 28.05 8.63 3.53
N GLY A 133 28.64 7.75 2.73
CA GLY A 133 27.96 7.13 1.58
C GLY A 133 26.77 6.26 1.98
N TYR A 134 26.90 5.50 3.07
CA TYR A 134 25.81 4.69 3.61
C TYR A 134 24.65 5.55 4.10
N LEU A 135 24.92 6.55 4.93
CA LEU A 135 23.91 7.44 5.50
C LEU A 135 23.23 8.27 4.40
N ALA A 136 23.97 8.82 3.45
CA ALA A 136 23.42 9.66 2.39
C ALA A 136 22.38 8.95 1.50
N MET A 137 22.34 7.61 1.47
CA MET A 137 21.35 6.87 0.70
C MET A 137 19.93 6.95 1.29
N LEU A 138 19.78 6.89 2.62
CA LEU A 138 18.45 6.70 3.27
C LEU A 138 18.24 7.54 4.54
N ALA A 139 19.26 8.24 5.04
CA ALA A 139 19.18 8.98 6.29
C ALA A 139 18.56 10.37 6.12
N HIS A 140 17.83 10.83 7.13
CA HIS A 140 17.40 12.22 7.19
C HIS A 140 18.56 13.16 7.49
N GLN A 141 18.41 14.44 7.11
CA GLN A 141 19.42 15.49 7.32
C GLN A 141 19.89 15.57 8.77
N GLU A 142 18.98 15.46 9.74
CA GLU A 142 19.33 15.49 11.17
C GLU A 142 20.36 14.41 11.54
N VAL A 143 20.28 13.20 10.96
CA VAL A 143 21.25 12.13 11.22
C VAL A 143 22.61 12.48 10.62
N MET A 144 22.63 13.07 9.42
CA MET A 144 23.86 13.55 8.78
C MET A 144 24.52 14.64 9.63
N ASP A 145 23.76 15.62 10.09
CA ASP A 145 24.27 16.74 10.91
C ASP A 145 24.86 16.24 12.24
N ARG A 146 24.25 15.24 12.88
CA ARG A 146 24.81 14.64 14.11
C ARG A 146 26.04 13.80 13.84
N PHE A 147 26.12 13.16 12.68
CA PHE A 147 27.31 12.43 12.26
C PHE A 147 28.46 13.40 11.99
N ASP A 148 28.22 14.47 11.25
CA ASP A 148 29.21 15.49 10.95
C ASP A 148 29.74 16.15 12.23
N ALA A 149 28.87 16.50 13.18
CA ALA A 149 29.29 17.03 14.48
C ALA A 149 30.21 16.07 15.26
N LEU A 150 29.93 14.76 15.21
CA LEU A 150 30.83 13.76 15.80
C LEU A 150 32.16 13.73 15.06
N ILE A 151 32.13 13.65 13.73
CA ILE A 151 33.33 13.58 12.89
C ILE A 151 34.22 14.81 13.05
N ASP A 152 33.66 16.02 13.13
CA ASP A 152 34.40 17.25 13.35
C ASP A 152 35.20 17.19 14.67
N LEU A 153 34.57 16.71 15.75
CA LEU A 153 35.28 16.50 17.01
C LEU A 153 36.42 15.49 16.85
N LEU A 154 36.21 14.39 16.13
CA LEU A 154 37.25 13.38 15.94
C LEU A 154 38.40 13.90 15.06
N LEU A 155 38.11 14.73 14.07
CA LEU A 155 39.12 15.40 13.26
C LEU A 155 39.95 16.38 14.10
N ASP A 156 39.31 17.15 14.98
CA ASP A 156 40.01 18.04 15.91
C ASP A 156 40.95 17.27 16.86
N ILE A 157 40.57 16.05 17.28
CA ILE A 157 41.45 15.18 18.08
C ILE A 157 42.68 14.76 17.27
N ILE A 158 42.47 14.33 16.02
CA ILE A 158 43.52 13.76 15.16
C ILE A 158 44.50 14.84 14.68
N TYR A 159 44.00 16.00 14.25
CA TYR A 159 44.81 17.02 13.58
C TYR A 159 45.17 18.22 14.46
N ASP A 160 44.27 18.63 15.36
CA ASP A 160 44.46 19.83 16.18
C ASP A 160 44.87 19.52 17.62
N ASN A 161 45.11 18.23 17.92
CA ASN A 161 45.53 17.74 19.24
C ASN A 161 44.60 18.22 20.37
N LYS A 162 43.30 18.38 20.07
CA LYS A 162 42.29 18.64 21.11
C LYS A 162 42.19 17.42 22.01
N ASN A 163 42.05 17.68 23.32
CA ASN A 163 41.82 16.67 24.34
C ASN A 163 40.40 16.82 24.90
N PRO A 164 39.35 16.45 24.16
CA PRO A 164 37.99 16.52 24.65
C PRO A 164 37.77 15.50 25.77
N SER A 165 36.76 15.78 26.59
CA SER A 165 36.38 14.84 27.65
C SER A 165 35.72 13.59 27.05
N TRP A 166 35.88 12.45 27.72
CA TRP A 166 35.16 11.22 27.38
C TRP A 166 33.64 11.42 27.32
N HIS A 167 33.12 12.23 28.23
CA HIS A 167 31.73 12.65 28.26
C HIS A 167 31.29 13.33 26.95
N GLU A 168 32.13 14.19 26.38
CA GLU A 168 31.83 14.96 25.15
C GLU A 168 31.73 14.05 23.92
N ILE A 169 32.72 13.17 23.71
CA ILE A 169 32.72 12.20 22.61
C ILE A 169 31.48 11.31 22.69
N ARG A 170 31.17 10.77 23.89
CA ARG A 170 30.01 9.91 24.09
C ARG A 170 28.69 10.63 23.95
N SER A 171 28.62 11.89 24.37
CA SER A 171 27.43 12.73 24.21
C SER A 171 27.09 12.91 22.73
N LEU A 172 28.08 13.21 21.89
CA LEU A 172 27.87 13.31 20.44
C LEU A 172 27.49 11.97 19.81
N ALA A 173 28.15 10.87 20.18
CA ALA A 173 27.79 9.53 19.70
C ALA A 173 26.35 9.13 20.09
N ILE A 174 25.91 9.45 21.32
CA ILE A 174 24.54 9.19 21.76
C ILE A 174 23.53 10.10 21.08
N THR A 175 23.89 11.35 20.82
CA THR A 175 23.05 12.29 20.07
C THR A 175 22.82 11.78 18.64
N LEU A 176 23.86 11.25 17.99
CA LEU A 176 23.74 10.56 16.70
C LEU A 176 22.81 9.34 16.79
N LEU A 177 23.00 8.48 17.80
CA LEU A 177 22.13 7.31 18.00
C LEU A 177 20.67 7.69 18.23
N ASN A 178 20.41 8.79 18.94
CA ASN A 178 19.06 9.32 19.13
C ASN A 178 18.46 9.84 17.83
N ALA A 179 19.23 10.52 16.98
CA ALA A 179 18.78 10.93 15.66
C ALA A 179 18.42 9.72 14.78
N VAL A 180 19.27 8.67 14.78
CA VAL A 180 18.99 7.41 14.08
C VAL A 180 17.72 6.74 14.62
N ARG A 181 17.53 6.70 15.94
CA ARG A 181 16.33 6.15 16.58
C ARG A 181 15.07 6.92 16.18
N ALA A 182 15.13 8.24 16.22
CA ALA A 182 14.02 9.10 15.83
C ALA A 182 13.65 8.88 14.36
N ASP A 183 14.67 8.77 13.50
CA ASP A 183 14.47 8.49 12.08
C ASP A 183 13.87 7.10 11.79
N LEU A 184 14.20 6.10 12.62
CA LEU A 184 13.55 4.79 12.58
C LEU A 184 12.14 4.76 13.19
N GLY A 185 11.65 5.89 13.72
CA GLY A 185 10.34 5.97 14.37
C GLY A 185 10.30 5.35 15.77
N ILE A 186 11.46 5.16 16.42
CA ILE A 186 11.56 4.58 17.76
C ILE A 186 11.23 5.66 18.81
N SER A 187 10.03 5.59 19.39
CA SER A 187 9.49 6.61 20.31
C SER A 187 9.72 6.35 21.81
N SER A 188 10.64 5.45 22.17
CA SER A 188 10.88 5.04 23.57
C SER A 188 11.67 6.07 24.42
N GLY A 189 11.66 7.34 24.01
CA GLY A 189 12.42 8.43 24.64
C GLY A 189 13.87 8.55 24.17
N THR A 190 14.50 9.65 24.57
CA THR A 190 15.91 9.95 24.29
C THR A 190 16.82 9.18 25.23
N ILE A 191 17.88 8.59 24.69
CA ILE A 191 18.96 8.00 25.48
C ILE A 191 19.88 9.13 25.94
N GLU A 192 20.31 9.09 27.20
CA GLU A 192 21.29 10.02 27.75
C GLU A 192 22.49 9.26 28.31
N TYR A 193 23.67 9.86 28.19
CA TYR A 193 24.84 9.34 28.88
C TYR A 193 24.78 9.68 30.36
N ARG A 194 24.61 8.68 31.23
CA ARG A 194 24.61 8.84 32.70
C ARG A 194 25.85 8.25 33.37
N GLY A 195 26.89 7.98 32.58
CA GLY A 195 28.16 7.49 33.12
C GLY A 195 28.99 8.61 33.73
N ARG A 196 29.94 8.22 34.59
CA ARG A 196 30.78 9.15 35.36
C ARG A 196 32.10 9.53 34.68
N ARG A 197 32.39 8.96 33.50
CA ARG A 197 33.63 9.17 32.75
C ARG A 197 33.32 9.53 31.31
#